data_AF-A0A0D0B782-F1
#
_entry.id   AF-A0A0D0B782-F1
#
_cell.length_a   1.000
_cell.length_b   1.000
_cell.length_c   1.000
_cell.angle_alpha   90.00
_cell.angle_beta   90.00
_cell.angle_gamma   90.00
#
_symmetry.space_group_name_H-M   'P 1'
#
loop_
_entity.id
_entity.type
_entity.pdbx_description
1 polymer ?
#
loop_
_entity_poly.entity_id
_entity_poly.type
_entity_poly.pdbx_seq_one_letter_code
_entity_poly.pdbx_strand_id
1 'polypeptide(L)'
;MASLTPFRLYFTFFFWASLHVVVQASPFVKPIGSRNVTLLWHEQRREGIQIPVQLWIGHQNSEIEHWVLNLNNTYNLHTKQISHDPKKPLKPSTYLKNYFEAKDPNWASVDLGCEAMFESMGKLEDIVVEMVQIPWTKGAIAPGGNCMDFVKACLEFLEKGKFIFDVPPKFIEKYRKDYAAVTKKVWNVDVTVPS
;
A
#
# COMPACT_ATOMS: atom_id res chain seq x y z
N MET A 1 -24.72 59.83 38.84
CA MET A 1 -24.65 59.18 40.17
C MET A 1 -25.43 57.88 40.10
N ALA A 2 -24.81 56.82 40.62
CA ALA A 2 -25.21 55.42 40.50
C ALA A 2 -26.28 55.01 41.53
N SER A 3 -26.98 53.90 41.26
CA SER A 3 -27.35 52.84 42.22
C SER A 3 -28.28 51.81 41.51
N LEU A 4 -27.77 50.70 40.95
CA LEU A 4 -27.60 49.38 41.59
C LEU A 4 -28.90 48.83 42.22
N THR A 5 -29.66 47.96 41.49
CA THR A 5 -29.71 46.46 41.57
C THR A 5 -30.46 45.93 42.83
N PRO A 6 -30.72 44.63 43.05
CA PRO A 6 -30.99 43.43 42.21
C PRO A 6 -32.20 42.59 42.74
N PHE A 7 -32.71 41.61 41.97
CA PHE A 7 -33.18 40.30 42.47
C PHE A 7 -33.34 39.42 41.21
N ARG A 8 -32.35 38.62 40.77
CA ARG A 8 -32.04 37.24 41.24
C ARG A 8 -33.33 36.47 41.55
N LEU A 9 -33.62 35.28 41.06
CA LEU A 9 -32.92 34.22 40.36
C LEU A 9 -33.96 33.06 40.30
N TYR A 10 -33.76 32.07 39.42
CA TYR A 10 -34.49 30.78 39.34
C TYR A 10 -35.91 30.88 38.74
N PHE A 11 -36.26 30.19 37.65
CA PHE A 11 -36.04 28.77 37.38
C PHE A 11 -35.78 28.49 35.89
N THR A 12 -34.61 27.91 35.67
CA THR A 12 -34.26 26.96 34.61
C THR A 12 -35.29 25.83 34.41
N PHE A 13 -35.25 25.26 33.21
CA PHE A 13 -35.86 24.01 32.70
C PHE A 13 -37.16 24.14 31.92
N PHE A 14 -37.04 24.23 30.59
CA PHE A 14 -37.49 23.22 29.60
C PHE A 14 -36.86 23.61 28.24
N PHE A 15 -35.61 23.22 27.98
CA PHE A 15 -35.25 22.03 27.18
C PHE A 15 -35.82 22.03 25.75
N TRP A 16 -34.89 22.12 24.79
CA TRP A 16 -34.93 21.43 23.49
C TRP A 16 -35.92 21.91 22.41
N ALA A 17 -35.52 22.96 21.68
CA ALA A 17 -35.79 23.10 20.24
C ALA A 17 -34.69 23.94 19.59
N SER A 18 -33.44 23.55 19.84
CA SER A 18 -32.28 24.01 19.10
C SER A 18 -32.28 23.42 17.68
N LEU A 19 -31.85 24.23 16.72
CA LEU A 19 -31.27 23.79 15.44
C LEU A 19 -32.24 23.22 14.38
N HIS A 20 -33.06 24.10 13.81
CA HIS A 20 -33.50 23.95 12.41
C HIS A 20 -32.80 24.97 11.52
N VAL A 21 -31.47 24.90 11.51
CA VAL A 21 -30.66 25.31 10.35
C VAL A 21 -30.48 24.04 9.52
N VAL A 22 -31.48 23.71 8.70
CA VAL A 22 -31.33 22.64 7.71
C VAL A 22 -30.46 23.19 6.59
N VAL A 23 -29.18 22.84 6.72
CA VAL A 23 -28.14 22.69 5.71
C VAL A 23 -28.65 22.90 4.28
N GLN A 24 -28.37 24.08 3.78
CA GLN A 24 -28.29 24.36 2.36
C GLN A 24 -27.27 23.38 1.76
N ALA A 25 -27.71 22.51 0.85
CA ALA A 25 -26.84 21.63 0.09
C ALA A 25 -25.82 22.47 -0.68
N SER A 26 -24.60 22.54 -0.16
CA SER A 26 -23.47 23.13 -0.86
C SER A 26 -23.10 22.22 -2.04
N PRO A 27 -22.95 22.77 -3.25
CA PRO A 27 -22.56 22.00 -4.42
C PRO A 27 -21.12 21.50 -4.21
N PHE A 28 -20.90 20.20 -4.36
CA PHE A 28 -19.62 19.57 -4.70
C PHE A 28 -18.38 20.39 -4.31
N VAL A 29 -17.99 20.31 -3.04
CA VAL A 29 -16.63 20.66 -2.63
C VAL A 29 -15.71 19.66 -3.32
N LYS A 30 -15.14 20.05 -4.46
CA LYS A 30 -13.92 19.43 -4.97
C LYS A 30 -12.91 19.39 -3.82
N PRO A 31 -12.18 18.29 -3.58
CA PRO A 31 -11.27 18.21 -2.46
C PRO A 31 -10.17 19.27 -2.65
N ILE A 32 -10.21 20.33 -1.85
CA ILE A 32 -9.16 21.37 -1.73
C ILE A 32 -7.95 20.83 -0.92
N GLY A 33 -7.83 19.50 -0.78
CA GLY A 33 -6.71 18.84 -0.10
C GLY A 33 -5.59 18.35 -1.02
N SER A 34 -5.79 18.24 -2.34
CA SER A 34 -4.79 17.61 -3.21
C SER A 34 -3.69 18.57 -3.67
N ARG A 35 -4.03 19.81 -4.05
CA ARG A 35 -3.06 20.70 -4.72
C ARG A 35 -1.86 21.10 -3.86
N ASN A 36 -2.06 21.37 -2.57
CA ASN A 36 -0.95 21.79 -1.69
C ASN A 36 -0.05 20.62 -1.29
N VAL A 37 -0.63 19.41 -1.14
CA VAL A 37 0.16 18.20 -0.88
C VAL A 37 0.97 17.87 -2.13
N THR A 38 0.36 17.86 -3.32
CA THR A 38 1.09 17.63 -4.59
C THR A 38 2.24 18.63 -4.81
N LEU A 39 2.07 19.91 -4.43
CA LEU A 39 3.12 20.93 -4.55
C LEU A 39 4.31 20.69 -3.62
N LEU A 40 4.08 20.36 -2.34
CA LEU A 40 5.14 20.01 -1.38
C LEU A 40 5.90 18.75 -1.80
N TRP A 41 5.19 17.75 -2.33
CA TRP A 41 5.81 16.56 -2.91
C TRP A 41 6.64 16.87 -4.17
N HIS A 42 6.21 17.82 -5.00
CA HIS A 42 6.99 18.26 -6.16
C HIS A 42 8.24 19.08 -5.80
N GLU A 43 8.24 19.82 -4.69
CA GLU A 43 9.45 20.48 -4.19
C GLU A 43 10.46 19.47 -3.63
N GLN A 44 9.99 18.44 -2.92
CA GLN A 44 10.84 17.37 -2.38
C GLN A 44 11.50 16.51 -3.49
N ARG A 45 10.96 16.52 -4.72
CA ARG A 45 11.53 15.84 -5.90
C ARG A 45 12.87 16.42 -6.38
N ARG A 46 13.32 17.58 -5.90
CA ARG A 46 14.51 18.26 -6.47
C ARG A 46 15.87 17.70 -6.03
N GLU A 47 15.94 16.88 -4.98
CA GLU A 47 17.24 16.44 -4.41
C GLU A 47 17.38 14.92 -4.20
N GLY A 48 16.47 14.11 -4.75
CA GLY A 48 16.49 12.64 -4.59
C GLY A 48 16.66 11.86 -5.89
N ILE A 49 16.89 10.55 -5.76
CA ILE A 49 16.81 9.60 -6.87
C ILE A 49 15.37 9.16 -7.10
N GLN A 50 14.98 9.10 -8.38
CA GLN A 50 13.69 8.58 -8.84
C GLN A 50 13.86 7.14 -9.27
N ILE A 51 13.03 6.26 -8.71
CA ILE A 51 13.11 4.82 -8.95
C ILE A 51 11.77 4.32 -9.46
N PRO A 52 11.69 3.74 -10.67
CA PRO A 52 10.46 3.14 -11.15
C PRO A 52 10.08 1.97 -10.24
N VAL A 53 8.80 1.91 -9.89
CA VAL A 53 8.23 0.81 -9.12
C VAL A 53 7.42 -0.06 -10.07
N GLN A 54 7.82 -1.31 -10.22
CA GLN A 54 7.20 -2.25 -11.15
C GLN A 54 6.72 -3.49 -10.42
N LEU A 55 5.65 -4.09 -10.94
CA LEU A 55 5.24 -5.43 -10.55
C LEU A 55 5.74 -6.41 -11.61
N TRP A 56 6.49 -7.41 -11.20
CA TRP A 56 6.95 -8.49 -12.06
C TRP A 56 6.16 -9.76 -11.75
N ILE A 57 5.67 -10.43 -12.79
CA ILE A 57 4.88 -11.65 -12.65
C ILE A 57 5.54 -12.77 -13.45
N GLY A 58 6.03 -13.77 -12.73
CA GLY A 58 6.60 -14.99 -13.30
C GLY A 58 5.54 -16.06 -13.46
N HIS A 59 5.61 -16.82 -14.56
CA HIS A 59 4.72 -17.95 -14.87
C HIS A 59 3.23 -17.59 -14.76
N GLN A 60 2.87 -16.46 -15.34
CA GLN A 60 1.50 -15.96 -15.29
C GLN A 60 0.50 -17.03 -15.75
N ASN A 61 -0.60 -17.15 -15.02
CA ASN A 61 -1.68 -18.10 -15.21
C ASN A 61 -1.33 -19.58 -14.95
N SER A 62 -0.26 -19.88 -14.22
CA SER A 62 0.15 -21.26 -13.87
C SER A 62 0.03 -21.57 -12.37
N GLU A 63 0.25 -22.83 -11.99
CA GLU A 63 0.31 -23.31 -10.60
C GLU A 63 1.55 -22.80 -9.83
N ILE A 64 2.50 -22.18 -10.54
CA ILE A 64 3.72 -21.61 -9.98
C ILE A 64 3.82 -20.10 -10.25
N GLU A 65 2.68 -19.41 -10.36
CA GLU A 65 2.66 -17.96 -10.56
C GLU A 65 3.27 -17.23 -9.36
N HIS A 66 4.22 -16.32 -9.62
CA HIS A 66 4.94 -15.55 -8.60
C HIS A 66 4.86 -14.05 -8.87
N TRP A 67 4.50 -13.28 -7.83
CA TRP A 67 4.47 -11.81 -7.87
C TRP A 67 5.66 -11.23 -7.12
N VAL A 68 6.32 -10.25 -7.73
CA VAL A 68 7.56 -9.65 -7.25
C VAL A 68 7.47 -8.13 -7.39
N LEU A 69 7.81 -7.40 -6.32
CA LEU A 69 7.98 -5.96 -6.42
C LEU A 69 9.40 -5.67 -6.90
N ASN A 70 9.54 -4.95 -8.01
CA ASN A 70 10.83 -4.57 -8.57
C ASN A 70 11.06 -3.07 -8.37
N LEU A 71 12.23 -2.74 -7.80
CA LEU A 71 12.73 -1.39 -7.67
C LEU A 71 14.03 -1.25 -8.47
N ASN A 72 14.03 -0.31 -9.42
CA ASN A 72 15.20 0.03 -10.25
C ASN A 72 15.80 -1.15 -11.02
N ASN A 73 14.98 -2.11 -11.46
CA ASN A 73 15.44 -3.33 -12.11
C ASN A 73 16.48 -4.15 -11.31
N THR A 74 16.77 -3.81 -10.07
CA THR A 74 17.92 -4.35 -9.31
C THR A 74 17.43 -5.11 -8.08
N TYR A 75 16.51 -4.49 -7.34
CA TYR A 75 15.98 -5.03 -6.10
C TYR A 75 14.61 -5.68 -6.36
N ASN A 76 14.58 -7.00 -6.35
CA ASN A 76 13.37 -7.79 -6.55
C ASN A 76 12.91 -8.35 -5.20
N LEU A 77 11.82 -7.83 -4.66
CA LEU A 77 11.26 -8.22 -3.36
C LEU A 77 10.18 -9.28 -3.56
N HIS A 78 10.35 -10.42 -2.89
CA HIS A 78 9.47 -11.58 -3.00
C HIS A 78 9.47 -12.40 -1.70
N THR A 79 8.62 -13.42 -1.62
CA THR A 79 8.61 -14.37 -0.50
C THR A 79 9.08 -15.75 -0.95
N LYS A 80 10.06 -16.34 -0.24
CA LYS A 80 10.55 -17.69 -0.51
C LYS A 80 9.89 -18.72 0.40
N GLN A 81 9.64 -19.89 -0.15
CA GLN A 81 9.17 -21.03 0.61
C GLN A 81 10.27 -21.52 1.56
N ILE A 82 9.96 -21.62 2.86
CA ILE A 82 10.87 -22.18 3.87
C ILE A 82 10.53 -23.64 4.22
N SER A 83 9.33 -24.10 3.84
CA SER A 83 8.82 -25.43 4.12
C SER A 83 7.77 -25.82 3.10
N HIS A 84 7.66 -27.11 2.78
CA HIS A 84 6.59 -27.66 1.96
C HIS A 84 5.20 -27.58 2.61
N ASP A 85 5.12 -27.19 3.89
CA ASP A 85 3.85 -26.97 4.58
C ASP A 85 3.24 -25.61 4.19
N PRO A 86 2.09 -25.56 3.48
CA PRO A 86 1.44 -24.31 3.07
C PRO A 86 0.90 -23.49 4.25
N LYS A 87 0.79 -24.08 5.44
CA LYS A 87 0.36 -23.38 6.67
C LYS A 87 1.51 -22.62 7.34
N LYS A 88 2.76 -22.88 6.93
CA LYS A 88 3.91 -22.14 7.45
C LYS A 88 4.11 -20.83 6.68
N PRO A 89 4.55 -19.77 7.36
CA PRO A 89 4.80 -18.51 6.72
C PRO A 89 5.91 -18.63 5.68
N LEU A 90 5.74 -17.94 4.56
CA LEU A 90 6.83 -17.70 3.63
C LEU A 90 7.82 -16.70 4.24
N LYS A 91 9.06 -16.69 3.77
CA LYS A 91 10.07 -15.74 4.24
C LYS A 91 10.28 -14.62 3.21
N PRO A 92 10.06 -13.35 3.56
CA PRO A 92 10.50 -12.22 2.77
C PRO A 92 11.98 -12.33 2.35
N SER A 93 12.27 -11.98 1.10
CA SER A 93 13.61 -12.09 0.52
C SER A 93 13.77 -11.11 -0.63
N THR A 94 15.02 -10.78 -0.93
CA THR A 94 15.39 -10.15 -2.20
C THR A 94 15.98 -11.17 -3.15
N TYR A 95 15.83 -10.91 -4.44
CA TYR A 95 16.56 -11.56 -5.52
C TYR A 95 17.29 -10.49 -6.34
N LEU A 96 18.50 -10.80 -6.78
CA LEU A 96 19.22 -9.94 -7.72
C LEU A 96 18.67 -10.15 -9.14
N LYS A 97 18.61 -9.09 -9.94
CA LYS A 97 18.11 -9.04 -11.33
C LYS A 97 18.45 -10.27 -12.17
N ASN A 98 19.71 -10.71 -12.08
CA ASN A 98 20.27 -11.81 -12.87
C ASN A 98 19.59 -13.17 -12.59
N TYR A 99 18.81 -13.29 -11.52
CA TYR A 99 18.10 -14.51 -11.18
C TYR A 99 16.91 -14.78 -12.11
N PHE A 100 16.22 -13.73 -12.59
CA PHE A 100 14.96 -13.88 -13.35
C PHE A 100 15.14 -13.67 -14.86
N GLU A 101 15.79 -12.57 -15.30
CA GLU A 101 15.96 -12.28 -16.73
C GLU A 101 16.84 -13.30 -17.46
N ALA A 102 17.80 -13.93 -16.78
CA ALA A 102 18.74 -14.86 -17.41
C ALA A 102 18.21 -16.30 -17.52
N LYS A 103 17.06 -16.63 -16.92
CA LYS A 103 16.63 -18.04 -16.77
C LYS A 103 15.21 -18.34 -17.21
N ASP A 104 14.31 -17.36 -17.32
CA ASP A 104 12.92 -17.68 -17.63
C ASP A 104 12.22 -16.60 -18.48
N PRO A 105 11.81 -16.91 -19.74
CA PRO A 105 11.10 -15.97 -20.60
C PRO A 105 9.66 -15.69 -20.15
N ASN A 106 9.13 -16.39 -19.14
CA ASN A 106 7.74 -16.26 -18.68
C ASN A 106 7.54 -15.14 -17.64
N TRP A 107 8.47 -14.17 -17.58
CA TRP A 107 8.34 -13.00 -16.72
C TRP A 107 7.77 -11.82 -17.49
N ALA A 108 6.67 -11.27 -16.99
CA ALA A 108 6.08 -10.05 -17.49
C ALA A 108 6.29 -8.91 -16.48
N SER A 109 6.82 -7.78 -16.95
CA SER A 109 6.84 -6.53 -16.19
C SER A 109 5.53 -5.77 -16.41
N VAL A 110 4.94 -5.32 -15.31
CA VAL A 110 3.72 -4.51 -15.27
C VAL A 110 4.10 -3.15 -14.70
N ASP A 111 4.00 -2.12 -15.53
CA ASP A 111 4.18 -0.73 -15.11
C ASP A 111 3.01 -0.27 -14.22
N LEU A 112 3.32 -0.01 -12.95
CA LEU A 112 2.37 0.47 -11.97
C LEU A 112 2.06 1.97 -12.10
N GLY A 113 2.80 2.69 -12.96
CA GLY A 113 2.62 4.12 -13.18
C GLY A 113 3.03 4.98 -11.98
N CYS A 114 3.95 4.49 -11.15
CA CYS A 114 4.49 5.25 -10.02
C CYS A 114 6.01 5.12 -9.91
N GLU A 115 6.59 6.11 -9.25
CA GLU A 115 8.00 6.18 -8.95
C GLU A 115 8.15 6.39 -7.45
N ALA A 116 9.13 5.70 -6.86
CA ALA A 116 9.56 5.93 -5.49
C ALA A 116 10.71 6.94 -5.48
N MET A 117 10.69 7.83 -4.50
CA MET A 117 11.70 8.85 -4.27
C MET A 117 12.55 8.44 -3.09
N PHE A 118 13.87 8.47 -3.24
CA PHE A 118 14.81 8.25 -2.13
C PHE A 118 15.87 9.34 -2.09
N GLU A 119 16.40 9.64 -0.91
CA GLU A 119 17.48 10.64 -0.74
C GLU A 119 18.78 10.21 -1.42
N SER A 120 19.04 8.89 -1.48
CA SER A 120 20.24 8.32 -2.10
C SER A 120 20.06 6.84 -2.40
N MET A 121 21.00 6.24 -3.15
CA MET A 121 21.05 4.79 -3.34
C MET A 121 21.25 4.04 -2.02
N GLY A 122 22.06 4.55 -1.09
CA GLY A 122 22.24 3.94 0.23
C GLY A 122 20.93 3.91 1.02
N LYS A 123 20.12 4.97 0.94
CA LYS A 123 18.80 4.98 1.59
C LYS A 123 17.85 3.95 0.97
N LEU A 124 17.87 3.77 -0.36
CA LEU A 124 17.12 2.72 -1.02
C LEU A 124 17.53 1.32 -0.50
N GLU A 125 18.83 1.07 -0.36
CA GLU A 125 19.35 -0.21 0.16
C GLU A 125 18.89 -0.48 1.59
N ASP A 126 18.98 0.52 2.47
CA ASP A 126 18.46 0.42 3.85
C ASP A 126 16.98 0.06 3.87
N ILE A 127 16.17 0.76 3.05
CA ILE A 127 14.73 0.51 2.95
C ILE A 127 14.43 -0.88 2.39
N VAL A 128 15.22 -1.37 1.45
CA VAL A 128 15.12 -2.75 0.95
C VAL A 128 15.41 -3.77 2.05
N VAL A 129 16.42 -3.52 2.90
CA VAL A 129 16.72 -4.36 4.07
C VAL A 129 15.57 -4.34 5.08
N GLU A 130 14.98 -3.18 5.34
CA GLU A 130 13.81 -3.06 6.23
C GLU A 130 12.59 -3.81 5.68
N MET A 131 12.32 -3.73 4.38
CA MET A 131 11.19 -4.41 3.75
C MET A 131 11.28 -5.95 3.83
N VAL A 132 12.49 -6.53 3.74
CA VAL A 132 12.66 -7.99 3.95
C VAL A 132 12.59 -8.42 5.42
N GLN A 133 12.50 -7.46 6.34
CA GLN A 133 12.28 -7.71 7.77
C GLN A 133 10.81 -7.53 8.18
N ILE A 134 9.91 -7.18 7.26
CA ILE A 134 8.47 -7.12 7.53
C ILE A 134 8.03 -8.46 8.13
N PRO A 135 7.42 -8.47 9.35
CA PRO A 135 7.00 -9.71 9.99
C PRO A 135 5.99 -10.46 9.13
N TRP A 136 6.37 -11.66 8.71
CA TRP A 136 5.52 -12.53 7.88
C TRP A 136 5.14 -13.77 8.68
N THR A 137 3.97 -13.74 9.30
CA THR A 137 3.55 -14.77 10.28
C THR A 137 2.46 -15.69 9.76
N LYS A 138 1.74 -15.27 8.71
CA LYS A 138 0.64 -16.02 8.13
C LYS A 138 1.16 -17.05 7.13
N GLY A 139 0.56 -18.24 7.16
CA GLY A 139 0.83 -19.28 6.17
C GLY A 139 0.47 -18.84 4.75
N ALA A 140 1.09 -19.46 3.75
CA ALA A 140 0.93 -19.08 2.34
C ALA A 140 -0.53 -19.14 1.83
N ILE A 141 -1.37 -19.98 2.45
CA ILE A 141 -2.81 -20.08 2.12
C ILE A 141 -3.72 -19.15 2.92
N ALA A 142 -3.19 -18.50 3.94
CA ALA A 142 -3.95 -17.58 4.76
C ALA A 142 -3.97 -16.19 4.11
N PRO A 143 -5.11 -15.46 4.16
CA PRO A 143 -5.18 -14.07 3.70
C PRO A 143 -4.10 -13.20 4.35
N GLY A 144 -3.21 -12.60 3.55
CA GLY A 144 -2.05 -11.85 4.04
C GLY A 144 -0.76 -12.67 4.19
N GLY A 145 -0.66 -13.85 3.58
CA GLY A 145 0.47 -14.76 3.75
C GLY A 145 1.21 -15.13 2.46
N ASN A 146 0.66 -14.81 1.28
CA ASN A 146 1.26 -15.17 -0.01
C ASN A 146 2.17 -14.07 -0.57
N CYS A 147 2.75 -14.28 -1.77
CA CYS A 147 3.64 -13.31 -2.40
C CYS A 147 2.93 -12.03 -2.86
N MET A 148 1.66 -12.10 -3.27
CA MET A 148 0.87 -10.91 -3.63
C MET A 148 0.64 -10.01 -2.42
N ASP A 149 0.34 -10.63 -1.28
CA ASP A 149 0.19 -9.95 0.00
C ASP A 149 1.49 -9.26 0.43
N PHE A 150 2.64 -9.89 0.19
CA PHE A 150 3.93 -9.28 0.50
C PHE A 150 4.22 -8.07 -0.39
N VAL A 151 3.88 -8.13 -1.69
CA VAL A 151 3.98 -6.95 -2.57
C VAL A 151 3.08 -5.81 -2.06
N LYS A 152 1.84 -6.12 -1.63
CA LYS A 152 0.95 -5.13 -1.01
C LYS A 152 1.60 -4.51 0.22
N ALA A 153 2.15 -5.32 1.13
CA ALA A 153 2.81 -4.84 2.34
C ALA A 153 4.04 -3.97 2.04
N CYS A 154 4.85 -4.30 1.02
CA CYS A 154 5.97 -3.46 0.60
C CYS A 154 5.50 -2.10 0.06
N LEU A 155 4.43 -2.06 -0.75
CA LEU A 155 3.89 -0.80 -1.26
C LEU A 155 3.31 0.06 -0.13
N GLU A 156 2.58 -0.53 0.82
CA GLU A 156 2.08 0.16 2.02
C GLU A 156 3.23 0.67 2.89
N PHE A 157 4.33 -0.09 2.99
CA PHE A 157 5.54 0.35 3.68
C PHE A 157 6.15 1.58 3.00
N LEU A 158 6.27 1.57 1.68
CA LEU A 158 6.79 2.71 0.90
C LEU A 158 5.90 3.95 1.04
N GLU A 159 4.58 3.79 1.01
CA GLU A 159 3.61 4.88 1.21
C GLU A 159 3.73 5.48 2.61
N LYS A 160 3.72 4.63 3.65
CA LYS A 160 3.88 5.07 5.04
C LYS A 160 5.19 5.79 5.28
N GLY A 161 6.26 5.33 4.63
CA GLY A 161 7.58 5.96 4.63
C GLY A 161 7.67 7.22 3.77
N LYS A 162 6.60 7.59 3.07
CA LYS A 162 6.55 8.72 2.12
C LYS A 162 7.58 8.61 0.99
N PHE A 163 7.91 7.40 0.57
CA PHE A 163 8.74 7.14 -0.61
C PHE A 163 7.89 7.14 -1.88
N ILE A 164 6.62 6.75 -1.77
CA ILE A 164 5.59 6.93 -2.81
C ILE A 164 4.44 7.76 -2.24
N PHE A 165 3.66 8.38 -3.12
CA PHE A 165 2.52 9.21 -2.70
C PHE A 165 1.37 8.37 -2.14
N ASP A 166 1.01 7.32 -2.87
CA ASP A 166 -0.06 6.37 -2.57
C ASP A 166 0.29 4.97 -3.08
N VAL A 167 -0.37 3.95 -2.54
CA VAL A 167 -0.33 2.61 -3.15
C VAL A 167 -0.94 2.68 -4.56
N PRO A 168 -0.22 2.27 -5.63
CA PRO A 168 -0.67 2.52 -6.99
C PRO A 168 -2.05 1.92 -7.31
N PRO A 169 -3.01 2.71 -7.84
CA PRO A 169 -4.34 2.20 -8.18
C PRO A 169 -4.31 1.00 -9.13
N LYS A 170 -3.37 0.99 -10.09
CA LYS A 170 -3.16 -0.14 -11.01
C LYS A 170 -2.82 -1.43 -10.26
N PHE A 171 -2.01 -1.35 -9.20
CA PHE A 171 -1.71 -2.51 -8.36
C PHE A 171 -2.96 -2.97 -7.61
N ILE A 172 -3.70 -2.06 -6.99
CA ILE A 172 -4.90 -2.37 -6.22
C ILE A 172 -5.95 -3.07 -7.10
N GLU A 173 -6.19 -2.55 -8.31
CA GLU A 173 -7.12 -3.14 -9.28
C GLU A 173 -6.69 -4.56 -9.63
N LYS A 174 -5.42 -4.76 -9.98
CA LYS A 174 -4.89 -6.05 -10.36
C LYS A 174 -4.89 -7.05 -9.20
N TYR A 175 -4.49 -6.62 -8.01
CA TYR A 175 -4.56 -7.41 -6.80
C TYR A 175 -5.99 -7.88 -6.55
N ARG A 176 -6.98 -6.97 -6.54
CA ARG A 176 -8.38 -7.34 -6.31
C ARG A 176 -8.93 -8.30 -7.37
N LYS A 177 -8.56 -8.10 -8.63
CA LYS A 177 -8.99 -8.95 -9.75
C LYS A 177 -8.40 -10.36 -9.66
N ASP A 178 -7.10 -10.45 -9.39
CA ASP A 178 -6.36 -11.70 -9.60
C ASP A 178 -6.18 -12.51 -8.30
N TYR A 179 -6.30 -11.91 -7.12
CA TYR A 179 -5.94 -12.53 -5.84
C TYR A 179 -6.60 -13.90 -5.61
N ALA A 180 -7.93 -13.98 -5.74
CA ALA A 180 -8.65 -15.22 -5.50
C ALA A 180 -8.29 -16.29 -6.53
N ALA A 181 -8.20 -15.90 -7.82
CA ALA A 181 -7.89 -16.82 -8.92
C ALA A 181 -6.46 -17.36 -8.83
N VAL A 182 -5.48 -16.49 -8.55
CA VAL A 182 -4.08 -16.87 -8.39
C VAL A 182 -3.90 -17.73 -7.14
N THR A 183 -4.51 -17.36 -6.01
CA THR A 183 -4.40 -18.15 -4.77
C THR A 183 -5.02 -19.54 -4.95
N LYS A 184 -6.18 -19.64 -5.59
CA LYS A 184 -6.79 -20.93 -5.92
C LYS A 184 -5.91 -21.77 -6.83
N LYS A 185 -5.28 -21.16 -7.82
CA LYS A 185 -4.44 -21.87 -8.78
C LYS A 185 -3.12 -22.36 -8.16
N VAL A 186 -2.43 -21.51 -7.42
CA VAL A 186 -1.11 -21.82 -6.85
C VAL A 186 -1.24 -22.74 -5.63
N TRP A 187 -2.28 -22.57 -4.82
CA TRP A 187 -2.40 -23.25 -3.54
C TRP A 187 -3.60 -24.18 -3.40
N ASN A 188 -4.46 -24.26 -4.42
CA ASN A 188 -5.67 -25.08 -4.43
C ASN A 188 -6.66 -24.76 -3.28
N VAL A 189 -6.73 -23.50 -2.85
CA VAL A 189 -7.65 -23.02 -1.80
C VAL A 189 -8.54 -21.88 -2.28
N ASP A 190 -9.78 -21.85 -1.81
CA ASP A 190 -10.68 -20.73 -2.06
C ASP A 190 -10.50 -19.65 -0.99
N VAL A 191 -10.29 -18.41 -1.43
CA VAL A 191 -10.08 -17.26 -0.54
C VAL A 191 -10.92 -16.08 -0.98
N THR A 192 -11.30 -15.25 -0.03
CA THR A 192 -11.84 -13.91 -0.30
C THR A 192 -10.70 -12.91 -0.43
N VAL A 193 -10.86 -11.91 -1.30
CA VAL A 193 -9.90 -10.81 -1.43
C VAL A 193 -9.81 -10.08 -0.09
N PRO A 194 -8.60 -9.91 0.49
CA PRO A 194 -8.41 -9.14 1.71
C PRO A 194 -8.80 -7.68 1.46
N SER A 195 -9.54 -7.10 2.40
CA SER A 195 -9.87 -5.66 2.41
C SER A 195 -8.62 -4.79 2.35
#